data_AF-A0A2M4AH26-F1
#
_entry.id   AF-A0A2M4AH26-F1
#
_cell.length_a   1.000
_cell.length_b   1.000
_cell.length_c   1.000
_cell.angle_alpha   90.00
_cell.angle_beta   90.00
_cell.angle_gamma   90.00
#
_symmetry.space_group_name_H-M   'P 1'
#
loop_
_entity.id
_entity.type
_entity.pdbx_description
1 polymer ?
#
loop_
_entity_poly.entity_id
_entity_poly.type
_entity_poly.pdbx_seq_one_letter_code
_entity_poly.pdbx_strand_id
1 'polypeptide(L)'
;GIGARKASAGDVSERRELRERLKCKSFRWYLENIYPESQMPLDYYFLGEIRNVESQNCLDTMGRKANEKIGSSYCHGLGGNQVFAYTKRHQIMSDDNCLDASNALGPVNLVRCHGMAGNQEWIYDEEEKTIKHVNSGNCLTRPSHEDPSTPLLRPCVRVHTSITPGYSPGQQWLMQSKFKWQAQHDNHFAEDR
;
A
#
# COMPACT_ATOMS: atom_id res chain seq x y z
N GLY A 1 10.11 -1.31 4.86
CA GLY A 1 10.82 -0.95 6.10
C GLY A 1 11.61 -2.06 6.66
N ILE A 2 12.92 -2.04 6.40
CA ILE A 2 13.82 -3.16 6.63
C ILE A 2 14.74 -2.93 7.85
N GLY A 3 14.69 -1.77 8.52
CA GLY A 3 15.45 -1.56 9.77
C GLY A 3 15.20 -2.66 10.80
N ALA A 4 13.93 -3.07 10.97
CA ALA A 4 13.55 -4.20 11.81
C ALA A 4 13.69 -5.58 11.15
N ARG A 5 13.75 -5.67 9.80
CA ARG A 5 13.82 -6.95 9.07
C ARG A 5 15.25 -7.47 8.85
N LYS A 6 16.25 -6.59 8.78
CA LYS A 6 17.67 -6.96 8.71
C LYS A 6 18.29 -7.13 10.09
N ALA A 7 17.66 -6.59 11.13
CA ALA A 7 18.03 -6.89 12.50
C ALA A 7 17.63 -8.33 12.81
N SER A 8 18.61 -9.14 13.24
CA SER A 8 18.30 -10.45 13.82
C SER A 8 17.42 -10.22 15.05
N ALA A 9 16.29 -10.91 15.13
CA ALA A 9 15.44 -10.89 16.32
C ALA A 9 16.12 -11.53 17.54
N GLY A 10 17.31 -12.12 17.36
CA GLY A 10 17.92 -13.03 18.32
C GLY A 10 17.12 -14.32 18.43
N ASP A 11 17.45 -15.12 19.44
CA ASP A 11 16.61 -16.26 19.80
C ASP A 11 15.33 -15.76 20.50
N VAL A 12 14.19 -16.17 19.94
CA VAL A 12 12.85 -15.83 20.45
C VAL A 12 12.07 -17.06 20.92
N SER A 13 12.72 -18.23 21.01
CA SER A 13 12.09 -19.52 21.31
C SER A 13 11.37 -19.49 22.66
N GLU A 14 12.02 -19.04 23.73
CA GLU A 14 11.41 -18.95 25.06
C GLU A 14 10.13 -18.07 25.08
N ARG A 15 10.14 -16.96 24.33
CA ARG A 15 8.98 -16.04 24.25
C ARG A 15 7.82 -16.67 23.48
N ARG A 16 8.13 -17.46 22.44
CA ARG A 16 7.13 -18.21 21.66
C ARG A 16 6.52 -19.33 22.49
N GLU A 17 7.34 -20.13 23.16
CA GLU A 17 6.87 -21.19 24.06
C GLU A 17 6.04 -20.65 25.23
N LEU A 18 6.44 -19.50 25.80
CA LEU A 18 5.64 -18.83 26.84
C LEU A 18 4.25 -18.45 26.32
N ARG A 19 4.17 -17.89 25.10
CA ARG A 19 2.89 -17.53 24.46
C ARG A 19 1.99 -18.75 24.27
N GLU A 20 2.57 -19.87 23.84
CA GLU A 20 1.85 -21.14 23.63
C GLU A 20 1.36 -21.73 24.96
N ARG A 21 2.23 -21.80 25.98
CA ARG A 21 1.87 -22.30 27.32
C ARG A 21 0.75 -21.49 27.97
N LEU A 22 0.78 -20.16 27.81
CA LEU A 22 -0.25 -19.26 28.34
C LEU A 22 -1.53 -19.23 27.49
N LYS A 23 -1.57 -19.95 26.35
CA LYS A 23 -2.72 -20.01 25.43
C LYS A 23 -3.20 -18.62 25.01
N CYS A 24 -2.25 -17.71 24.76
CA CYS A 24 -2.56 -16.32 24.39
C CYS A 24 -3.37 -16.26 23.09
N LYS A 25 -4.31 -15.31 23.01
CA LYS A 25 -5.07 -15.03 21.79
C LYS A 25 -4.17 -14.47 20.67
N SER A 26 -4.66 -14.48 19.44
CA SER A 26 -3.94 -13.94 18.29
C SER A 26 -3.84 -12.40 18.37
N PHE A 27 -2.87 -11.82 17.67
CA PHE A 27 -2.79 -10.35 17.60
C PHE A 27 -3.97 -9.76 16.83
N ARG A 28 -4.49 -10.48 15.82
CA ARG A 28 -5.73 -10.14 15.14
C ARG A 28 -6.91 -10.09 16.12
N TRP A 29 -7.07 -11.10 16.98
CA TRP A 29 -8.11 -11.10 18.01
C TRP A 29 -7.98 -9.89 18.94
N TYR A 30 -6.77 -9.53 19.36
CA TYR A 30 -6.54 -8.33 20.17
C TYR A 30 -7.02 -7.06 19.46
N LEU A 31 -6.68 -6.87 18.19
CA LEU A 31 -7.12 -5.70 17.42
C LEU A 31 -8.63 -5.70 17.18
N GLU A 32 -9.27 -6.85 17.04
CA GLU A 32 -10.71 -6.94 16.83
C GLU A 32 -11.53 -6.77 18.13
N ASN A 33 -10.97 -7.11 19.30
CA ASN A 33 -11.73 -7.23 20.55
C ASN A 33 -11.26 -6.29 21.67
N ILE A 34 -9.98 -5.91 21.70
CA ILE A 34 -9.38 -5.11 22.77
C ILE A 34 -9.01 -3.70 22.28
N TYR A 35 -8.54 -3.57 21.04
CA TYR A 35 -8.20 -2.28 20.43
C TYR A 35 -8.90 -2.06 19.06
N PRO A 36 -10.25 -2.15 19.02
CA PRO A 36 -11.04 -2.06 17.78
C PRO A 36 -10.96 -0.69 17.08
N GLU A 37 -10.57 0.36 17.79
CA GLU A 37 -10.37 1.71 17.26
C GLU A 37 -9.06 1.90 16.49
N SER A 38 -8.20 0.87 16.47
CA SER A 38 -6.95 0.88 15.71
C SER A 38 -7.20 1.20 14.23
N GLN A 39 -6.41 2.13 13.70
CA GLN A 39 -6.46 2.51 12.29
C GLN A 39 -5.67 1.56 11.39
N MET A 40 -5.06 0.51 11.95
CA MET A 40 -4.26 -0.44 11.18
C MET A 40 -5.19 -1.33 10.31
N PRO A 41 -4.98 -1.39 8.99
CA PRO A 41 -5.79 -2.24 8.13
C PRO A 41 -5.50 -3.72 8.42
N LEU A 42 -6.51 -4.45 8.91
CA LEU A 42 -6.43 -5.89 9.16
C LEU A 42 -6.49 -6.72 7.87
N ASP A 43 -7.20 -6.21 6.87
CA ASP A 43 -7.47 -6.89 5.61
C ASP A 43 -6.97 -6.05 4.43
N TYR A 44 -5.86 -6.48 3.84
CA TYR A 44 -5.20 -5.82 2.73
C TYR A 44 -4.74 -6.80 1.65
N TYR A 45 -4.69 -6.33 0.40
CA TYR A 45 -4.14 -7.05 -0.73
C TYR A 45 -2.61 -6.92 -0.79
N PHE A 46 -2.08 -5.76 -0.40
CA PHE A 46 -0.66 -5.45 -0.48
C PHE A 46 -0.20 -4.59 0.70
N LEU A 47 1.03 -4.83 1.16
CA LEU A 47 1.73 -4.01 2.15
C LEU A 47 3.21 -3.89 1.75
N GLY A 48 3.67 -2.70 1.41
CA GLY A 48 5.04 -2.50 0.94
C GLY A 48 5.27 -1.17 0.26
N GLU A 49 6.35 -1.10 -0.52
CA GLU A 49 6.68 0.06 -1.35
C GLU A 49 5.91 0.02 -2.67
N ILE A 50 5.41 1.17 -3.13
CA ILE A 50 4.71 1.31 -4.42
C ILE A 50 5.66 2.01 -5.37
N ARG A 51 6.21 1.28 -6.34
CA ARG A 51 7.29 1.76 -7.23
C ARG A 51 6.79 2.05 -8.63
N ASN A 52 7.10 3.21 -9.20
CA ASN A 52 6.81 3.50 -10.60
C ASN A 52 7.77 2.76 -11.55
N VAL A 53 7.24 2.25 -12.67
CA VAL A 53 8.04 1.49 -13.65
C VAL A 53 9.02 2.36 -14.43
N GLU A 54 8.61 3.56 -14.84
CA GLU A 54 9.47 4.43 -15.66
C GLU A 54 10.55 5.14 -14.83
N SER A 55 10.14 5.81 -13.74
CA SER A 55 11.07 6.62 -12.94
C SER A 55 11.88 5.80 -11.93
N GLN A 56 11.46 4.55 -11.65
CA GLN A 56 12.01 3.71 -10.57
C GLN A 56 11.93 4.33 -9.16
N ASN A 57 11.20 5.44 -9.01
CA ASN A 57 10.92 6.07 -7.73
C ASN A 57 9.72 5.42 -7.05
N CYS A 58 9.67 5.53 -5.73
CA CYS A 58 8.59 5.04 -4.89
C CYS A 58 7.70 6.20 -4.45
N LEU A 59 6.41 5.91 -4.23
CA LEU A 59 5.57 6.81 -3.45
C LEU A 59 6.19 7.00 -2.07
N ASP A 60 6.13 8.24 -1.60
CA ASP A 60 6.82 8.67 -0.39
C ASP A 60 6.00 9.77 0.30
N THR A 61 5.65 9.58 1.57
CA THR A 61 4.97 10.63 2.34
C THR A 61 5.87 11.83 2.63
N MET A 62 7.19 11.69 2.46
CA MET A 62 8.23 12.68 2.73
C MET A 62 8.20 13.20 4.19
N GLY A 63 7.58 12.45 5.11
CA GLY A 63 7.29 12.91 6.47
C GLY A 63 6.24 14.02 6.55
N ARG A 64 5.50 14.27 5.46
CA ARG A 64 4.41 15.24 5.39
C ARG A 64 3.20 14.77 6.18
N LYS A 65 2.40 15.73 6.64
CA LYS A 65 1.20 15.56 7.45
C LYS A 65 -0.05 15.43 6.58
N ALA A 66 -1.18 15.20 7.22
CA ALA A 66 -2.49 15.26 6.59
C ALA A 66 -2.72 16.61 5.87
N ASN A 67 -3.43 16.55 4.75
CA ASN A 67 -3.71 17.61 3.79
C ASN A 67 -2.51 18.10 2.97
N GLU A 68 -1.36 17.43 3.05
CA GLU A 68 -0.22 17.71 2.19
C GLU A 68 -0.15 16.72 1.00
N LYS A 69 0.52 17.13 -0.08
CA LYS A 69 0.65 16.33 -1.29
C LYS A 69 1.48 15.07 -1.03
N ILE A 70 1.08 13.93 -1.59
CA ILE A 70 1.96 12.76 -1.65
C ILE A 70 3.19 13.10 -2.51
N GLY A 71 4.35 12.57 -2.14
CA GLY A 71 5.58 12.70 -2.90
C GLY A 71 5.97 11.42 -3.63
N SER A 72 7.00 11.54 -4.45
CA SER A 72 7.70 10.43 -5.08
C SER A 72 9.20 10.70 -4.94
N SER A 73 9.93 9.73 -4.42
CA SER A 73 11.38 9.83 -4.21
C SER A 73 12.06 8.51 -4.53
N TYR A 74 13.39 8.47 -4.51
CA TYR A 74 14.12 7.22 -4.77
C TYR A 74 13.69 6.12 -3.78
N CYS A 75 13.46 4.91 -4.27
CA CYS A 75 13.11 3.78 -3.41
C CYS A 75 14.30 3.42 -2.51
N HIS A 76 14.16 3.60 -1.19
CA HIS A 76 15.24 3.33 -0.24
C HIS A 76 15.07 2.01 0.53
N GLY A 77 13.90 1.36 0.49
CA GLY A 77 13.64 0.09 1.17
C GLY A 77 13.63 0.15 2.72
N LEU A 78 14.04 1.28 3.31
CA LEU A 78 14.03 1.54 4.76
C LEU A 78 12.62 1.63 5.37
N GLY A 79 11.57 1.74 4.55
CA GLY A 79 10.16 1.82 4.94
C GLY A 79 9.77 3.14 5.54
N GLY A 80 9.08 3.13 6.69
CA GLY A 80 8.50 4.36 7.25
C GLY A 80 7.59 5.01 6.22
N ASN A 81 7.98 6.21 5.79
CA ASN A 81 7.34 7.06 4.79
C ASN A 81 7.17 6.43 3.39
N GLN A 82 7.83 5.30 3.10
CA GLN A 82 7.68 4.55 1.84
C GLN A 82 6.91 3.22 1.98
N VAL A 83 6.14 3.04 3.06
CA VAL A 83 5.28 1.85 3.23
C VAL A 83 3.82 2.26 3.11
N PHE A 84 3.12 1.56 2.21
CA PHE A 84 1.69 1.72 1.98
C PHE A 84 0.99 0.38 2.07
N ALA A 85 -0.25 0.39 2.55
CA ALA A 85 -1.18 -0.73 2.49
C ALA A 85 -2.24 -0.46 1.42
N TYR A 86 -2.46 -1.41 0.51
CA TYR A 86 -3.62 -1.40 -0.38
C TYR A 86 -4.70 -2.33 0.21
N THR A 87 -5.78 -1.75 0.73
CA THR A 87 -6.75 -2.46 1.56
C THR A 87 -7.85 -3.13 0.75
N LYS A 88 -8.59 -4.07 1.37
CA LYS A 88 -9.82 -4.64 0.76
C LYS A 88 -10.96 -3.62 0.57
N ARG A 89 -10.83 -2.41 1.13
CA ARG A 89 -11.73 -1.27 0.89
C ARG A 89 -11.26 -0.37 -0.26
N HIS A 90 -10.29 -0.84 -1.06
CA HIS A 90 -9.75 -0.10 -2.18
C HIS A 90 -9.11 1.24 -1.78
N GLN A 91 -8.49 1.29 -0.59
CA GLN A 91 -7.77 2.46 -0.09
C GLN A 91 -6.26 2.21 -0.17
N ILE A 92 -5.48 3.23 -0.54
CA ILE A 92 -4.01 3.21 -0.43
C ILE A 92 -3.63 4.02 0.80
N MET A 93 -3.21 3.33 1.86
CA MET A 93 -3.02 3.88 3.21
C MET A 93 -1.55 3.99 3.59
N SER A 94 -1.18 5.03 4.33
CA SER A 94 0.05 5.15 5.10
C SER A 94 -0.30 5.70 6.48
N ASP A 95 -0.03 4.94 7.53
CA ASP A 95 -0.54 5.17 8.89
C ASP A 95 -2.07 5.38 8.90
N ASP A 96 -2.56 6.52 9.39
CA ASP A 96 -3.99 6.89 9.41
C ASP A 96 -4.43 7.72 8.19
N ASN A 97 -3.54 7.95 7.22
CA ASN A 97 -3.80 8.72 6.01
C ASN A 97 -3.99 7.82 4.79
N CYS A 98 -4.89 8.25 3.92
CA CYS A 98 -5.22 7.65 2.63
C CYS A 98 -4.77 8.59 1.51
N LEU A 99 -4.45 8.02 0.35
CA LEU A 99 -4.39 8.81 -0.87
C LEU A 99 -5.79 9.33 -1.21
N ASP A 100 -5.87 10.64 -1.44
CA ASP A 100 -7.12 11.36 -1.70
C ASP A 100 -6.94 12.27 -2.91
N ALA A 101 -7.89 12.25 -3.83
CA ALA A 101 -7.92 13.15 -4.96
C ALA A 101 -9.30 13.81 -5.12
N SER A 102 -9.43 15.03 -4.60
CA SER A 102 -10.69 15.79 -4.71
C SER A 102 -10.92 16.40 -6.10
N ASN A 103 -9.86 16.54 -6.91
CA ASN A 103 -9.92 17.06 -8.28
C ASN A 103 -9.58 15.97 -9.28
N ALA A 104 -10.25 15.96 -10.44
CA ALA A 104 -10.08 14.92 -11.45
C ALA A 104 -8.63 14.74 -11.95
N LEU A 105 -7.85 15.83 -11.98
CA LEU A 105 -6.45 15.85 -12.44
C LEU A 105 -5.43 15.98 -11.30
N GLY A 106 -5.86 15.80 -10.04
CA GLY A 106 -5.03 15.95 -8.86
C GLY A 106 -4.88 17.41 -8.38
N PRO A 107 -3.93 17.68 -7.46
CA PRO A 107 -2.92 16.76 -6.92
C PRO A 107 -3.53 15.65 -6.05
N VAL A 108 -2.75 14.60 -5.80
CA VAL A 108 -3.09 13.58 -4.80
C VAL A 108 -2.54 14.02 -3.45
N ASN A 109 -3.36 13.97 -2.41
CA ASN A 109 -3.01 14.39 -1.06
C ASN A 109 -3.06 13.21 -0.08
N LEU A 110 -2.36 13.35 1.03
CA LEU A 110 -2.51 12.50 2.21
C LEU A 110 -3.65 13.06 3.04
N VAL A 111 -4.78 12.37 3.14
CA VAL A 111 -5.93 12.82 3.95
C VAL A 111 -6.32 11.69 4.88
N ARG A 112 -6.73 12.02 6.11
CA ARG A 112 -7.18 11.00 7.07
C ARG A 112 -8.20 10.07 6.42
N CYS A 113 -7.99 8.77 6.59
CA CYS A 113 -8.87 7.76 6.03
C CYS A 113 -10.26 7.88 6.65
N HIS A 114 -11.28 8.09 5.82
CA HIS A 114 -12.68 8.19 6.28
C HIS A 114 -13.53 6.99 5.90
N GLY A 115 -13.07 6.12 4.99
CA GLY A 115 -13.75 4.87 4.64
C GLY A 115 -15.09 5.04 3.93
N MET A 116 -15.37 6.23 3.38
CA MET A 116 -16.62 6.56 2.67
C MET A 116 -16.50 6.39 1.15
N ALA A 117 -15.47 5.67 0.68
CA ALA A 117 -15.15 5.52 -0.74
C ALA A 117 -14.95 6.86 -1.47
N GLY A 118 -15.28 6.95 -2.77
CA GLY A 118 -15.28 8.21 -3.52
C GLY A 118 -13.87 8.71 -3.86
N ASN A 119 -13.48 9.85 -3.30
CA ASN A 119 -12.17 10.48 -3.54
C ASN A 119 -10.98 9.75 -2.88
N GLN A 120 -11.25 8.76 -2.03
CA GLN A 120 -10.24 7.88 -1.41
C GLN A 120 -10.28 6.44 -1.94
N GLU A 121 -11.00 6.19 -3.04
CA GLU A 121 -11.15 4.85 -3.62
C GLU A 121 -10.31 4.68 -4.89
N TRP A 122 -9.54 3.59 -4.92
CA TRP A 122 -8.52 3.29 -5.91
C TRP A 122 -8.59 1.83 -6.34
N ILE A 123 -8.56 1.58 -7.65
CA ILE A 123 -8.45 0.22 -8.18
C ILE A 123 -7.02 -0.01 -8.65
N TYR A 124 -6.37 -1.00 -8.05
CA TYR A 124 -5.13 -1.54 -8.57
C TYR A 124 -5.40 -2.72 -9.49
N ASP A 125 -4.85 -2.66 -10.71
CA ASP A 125 -4.82 -3.77 -11.65
C ASP A 125 -3.42 -4.40 -11.63
N GLU A 126 -3.32 -5.68 -11.30
CA GLU A 126 -2.03 -6.38 -11.14
C GLU A 126 -1.35 -6.69 -12.49
N GLU A 127 -2.14 -6.95 -13.53
CA GLU A 127 -1.63 -7.28 -14.87
C GLU A 127 -1.14 -6.01 -15.57
N GLU A 128 -1.98 -4.98 -15.58
CA GLU A 128 -1.73 -3.69 -16.22
C GLU A 128 -0.82 -2.79 -15.36
N LYS A 129 -0.70 -3.10 -14.06
CA LYS A 129 0.05 -2.35 -13.04
C LYS A 129 -0.48 -0.93 -12.85
N THR A 130 -1.75 -0.68 -13.08
CA THR A 130 -2.31 0.67 -12.98
C THR A 130 -2.96 0.92 -11.63
N ILE A 131 -2.81 2.13 -11.10
CA ILE A 131 -3.58 2.63 -9.96
C ILE A 131 -4.58 3.64 -10.50
N LYS A 132 -5.85 3.25 -10.59
CA LYS A 132 -6.93 4.08 -11.13
C LYS A 132 -7.75 4.69 -10.00
N HIS A 133 -7.91 6.01 -10.03
CA HIS A 133 -8.82 6.70 -9.12
C HIS A 133 -10.26 6.44 -9.56
N VAL A 134 -11.10 5.90 -8.68
CA VAL A 134 -12.45 5.45 -9.05
C VAL A 134 -13.31 6.63 -9.51
N ASN A 135 -13.34 7.70 -8.73
CA ASN A 135 -14.26 8.83 -8.98
C ASN A 135 -13.95 9.57 -10.29
N SER A 136 -12.67 9.80 -10.62
CA SER A 136 -12.31 10.51 -11.86
C SER A 136 -12.05 9.62 -13.06
N GLY A 137 -11.89 8.31 -12.85
CA GLY A 137 -11.49 7.37 -13.90
C GLY A 137 -10.05 7.55 -14.41
N ASN A 138 -9.28 8.47 -13.80
CA ASN A 138 -7.91 8.78 -14.21
C ASN A 138 -6.89 7.90 -13.47
N CYS A 139 -5.70 7.79 -14.05
CA CYS A 139 -4.62 6.96 -13.52
C CYS A 139 -3.60 7.81 -12.77
N LEU A 140 -3.10 7.27 -11.66
CA LEU A 140 -1.95 7.82 -10.97
C LEU A 140 -0.75 7.80 -11.92
N THR A 141 -0.17 8.97 -12.13
CA THR A 141 0.93 9.19 -13.07
C THR A 141 2.12 9.71 -12.28
N ARG A 142 3.31 9.25 -12.63
CA ARG A 142 4.56 9.72 -12.04
C ARG A 142 4.68 11.27 -12.13
N PRO A 143 5.56 11.87 -11.32
CA PRO A 143 5.88 13.29 -11.44
C PRO A 143 6.37 13.68 -12.84
N SER A 144 6.07 14.92 -13.26
CA SER A 144 6.55 15.49 -14.53
C SER A 144 7.98 16.01 -14.39
N HIS A 145 8.54 16.53 -15.49
CA HIS A 145 9.85 17.19 -15.41
C HIS A 145 9.77 18.57 -14.73
N GLU A 146 8.62 19.25 -14.76
CA GLU A 146 8.46 20.56 -14.11
C GLU A 146 8.28 20.45 -12.59
N ASP A 147 7.59 19.40 -12.13
CA ASP A 147 7.51 19.03 -10.71
C ASP A 147 7.93 17.56 -10.57
N PRO A 148 9.23 17.29 -10.32
CA PRO A 148 9.77 15.93 -10.25
C PRO A 148 9.40 15.21 -8.95
N SER A 149 8.66 15.87 -8.05
CA SER A 149 8.35 15.35 -6.71
C SER A 149 6.91 14.90 -6.55
N THR A 150 5.96 15.49 -7.27
CA THR A 150 4.53 15.28 -7.04
C THR A 150 3.89 14.42 -8.13
N PRO A 151 3.41 13.20 -7.83
CA PRO A 151 2.60 12.44 -8.77
C PRO A 151 1.20 13.07 -8.90
N LEU A 152 0.58 12.91 -10.07
CA LEU A 152 -0.69 13.54 -10.42
C LEU A 152 -1.66 12.54 -11.04
N LEU A 153 -2.95 12.90 -11.11
CA LEU A 153 -3.91 12.15 -11.91
C LEU A 153 -3.88 12.65 -13.35
N ARG A 154 -3.84 11.72 -14.30
CA ARG A 154 -3.99 12.02 -15.73
C ARG A 154 -4.91 11.00 -16.39
N PRO A 155 -5.55 11.33 -17.52
CA PRO A 155 -6.22 10.34 -18.34
C PRO A 155 -5.32 9.12 -18.53
N CYS A 156 -5.90 7.94 -18.37
CA CYS A 156 -5.14 6.72 -18.51
C CYS A 156 -4.71 6.54 -19.98
N VAL A 157 -3.41 6.42 -20.22
CA VAL A 157 -2.79 6.36 -21.55
C VAL A 157 -2.42 4.91 -21.85
N ARG A 158 -3.10 4.31 -22.83
CA ARG A 158 -2.68 3.04 -23.43
C ARG A 158 -1.69 3.30 -24.56
N VAL A 159 -0.59 2.56 -24.57
CA VAL A 159 0.43 2.56 -25.61
C VAL A 159 0.28 1.28 -26.40
N HIS A 160 0.05 1.41 -27.70
CA HIS A 160 0.08 0.30 -28.64
C HIS A 160 1.50 0.16 -29.17
N THR A 161 2.31 -0.69 -28.52
CA THR A 161 3.55 -1.16 -29.14
C THR A 161 3.23 -2.39 -29.98
N SER A 162 4.03 -2.64 -31.02
CA SER A 162 3.90 -3.83 -31.87
C SER A 162 4.14 -5.16 -31.15
N ILE A 163 4.59 -5.12 -29.88
CA ILE A 163 5.03 -6.28 -29.10
C ILE A 163 4.08 -6.55 -27.92
N THR A 164 3.58 -5.52 -27.24
CA THR A 164 2.58 -5.67 -26.17
C THR A 164 1.73 -4.40 -26.01
N PRO A 165 0.39 -4.49 -26.10
CA PRO A 165 -0.48 -3.40 -25.67
C PRO A 165 -0.44 -3.30 -24.14
N GLY A 166 -0.40 -2.07 -23.61
CA GLY A 166 -0.41 -1.83 -22.17
C GLY A 166 -0.49 -0.35 -21.85
N TYR A 167 -0.49 0.00 -20.56
CA TYR A 167 -0.43 1.40 -20.14
C TYR A 167 0.97 2.00 -20.28
N SER A 168 1.05 3.33 -20.40
CA SER A 168 2.30 4.07 -20.38
C SER A 168 3.13 3.70 -19.14
N PRO A 169 4.45 3.43 -19.27
CA PRO A 169 5.31 3.09 -18.12
C PRO A 169 5.26 4.12 -16.98
N GLY A 170 5.03 5.41 -17.29
CA GLY A 170 4.85 6.46 -16.30
C GLY A 170 3.57 6.34 -15.47
N GLN A 171 2.59 5.54 -15.91
CA GLN A 171 1.34 5.22 -15.20
C GLN A 171 1.31 3.80 -14.63
N GLN A 172 2.41 3.05 -14.77
CA GLN A 172 2.54 1.71 -14.21
C GLN A 172 3.26 1.78 -12.85
N TRP A 173 2.67 1.12 -11.85
CA TRP A 173 3.11 1.07 -10.47
C TRP A 173 3.16 -0.39 -10.01
N LEU A 174 4.31 -0.78 -9.49
CA LEU A 174 4.56 -2.11 -8.96
C LEU A 174 4.17 -2.14 -7.49
N MET A 175 3.14 -2.92 -7.18
CA MET A 175 2.82 -3.39 -5.83
C MET A 175 3.29 -4.83 -5.66
N GLN A 176 4.56 -5.07 -5.96
CA GLN A 176 5.13 -6.42 -5.88
C GLN A 176 5.55 -6.71 -4.45
N SER A 177 4.76 -7.52 -3.76
CA SER A 177 5.14 -8.05 -2.46
C SER A 177 6.03 -9.28 -2.66
N LYS A 178 7.31 -9.18 -2.27
CA LYS A 178 8.10 -10.38 -1.91
C LYS A 178 7.77 -10.87 -0.49
N PHE A 179 6.82 -10.23 0.19
CA PHE A 179 6.45 -10.57 1.56
C PHE A 179 5.49 -11.76 1.57
N LYS A 180 6.03 -12.93 1.88
CA LYS A 180 5.25 -14.06 2.42
C LYS A 180 4.72 -13.67 3.82
N TRP A 181 3.67 -12.87 3.87
CA TRP A 181 2.84 -12.64 5.07
C TRP A 181 1.45 -13.25 4.94
N GLN A 182 1.13 -13.86 3.80
CA GLN A 182 0.05 -14.83 3.81
C GLN A 182 0.52 -15.93 4.76
N ALA A 183 0.07 -15.86 6.02
CA ALA A 183 -0.33 -17.09 6.68
C ALA A 183 -1.13 -17.79 5.59
N GLN A 184 -0.59 -18.89 5.07
CA GLN A 184 -1.32 -19.71 4.15
C GLN A 184 -2.71 -19.84 4.77
N HIS A 185 -3.74 -19.58 3.99
CA HIS A 185 -5.06 -20.10 4.30
C HIS A 185 -4.97 -21.64 4.17
N ASP A 186 -4.16 -22.26 5.03
CA ASP A 186 -4.20 -23.67 5.29
C ASP A 186 -5.39 -23.84 6.22
N ASN A 187 -6.56 -23.95 5.59
CA ASN A 187 -7.64 -24.77 6.12
C ASN A 187 -7.08 -26.19 6.27
N HIS A 188 -6.39 -26.42 7.38
CA HIS A 188 -6.20 -27.71 8.02
C HIS A 188 -6.65 -27.55 9.47
N PHE A 189 -7.93 -27.18 9.63
CA PHE A 189 -8.67 -27.72 10.76
C PHE A 189 -8.88 -29.19 10.43
N ALA A 190 -8.02 -30.03 11.02
CA ALA A 190 -8.35 -31.43 11.21
C ALA A 190 -9.69 -31.48 11.96
N GLU A 191 -10.69 -32.06 11.31
CA GLU A 191 -11.73 -32.78 12.04
C GLU A 191 -11.02 -33.89 12.82
N ASP A 192 -10.90 -33.71 14.13
CA ASP A 192 -10.71 -34.81 15.08
C ASP A 192 -11.02 -34.34 16.52
N ARG A 193 -12.32 -34.17 16.79
CA ARG A 193 -13.05 -34.80 17.90
C ARG A 193 -14.52 -34.39 17.92
#